data_AF-A0A2A4Q714-F1
#
_entry.id   AF-A0A2A4Q714-F1
#
_cell.length_a   1.000
_cell.length_b   1.000
_cell.length_c   1.000
_cell.angle_alpha   90.00
_cell.angle_beta   90.00
_cell.angle_gamma   90.00
#
_symmetry.space_group_name_H-M   'P 1'
#
loop_
_entity.id
_entity.type
_entity.pdbx_description
1 polymer ?
#
loop_
_entity_poly.entity_id
_entity_poly.type
_entity_poly.pdbx_seq_one_letter_code
_entity_poly.pdbx_strand_id
1 'polypeptide(L)'
;MEVQNDLYRRELLKGSTETLLLSLLATEAMYGYQLVKEMDNRSSGYFRFKEGTLYPALHRLERDEMVEGKWEDSPSGQARRYY
;
A
#
# COMPACT_ATOMS: atom_id res chain seq x y z
N MET A 1 -12.54 19.82 16.39
CA MET A 1 -12.33 18.38 16.65
C MET A 1 -11.95 17.61 15.39
N GLU A 2 -12.64 17.76 14.26
CA GLU A 2 -12.31 17.06 13.00
C GLU A 2 -10.91 17.39 12.44
N VAL A 3 -10.51 18.66 12.45
CA VAL A 3 -9.19 19.10 11.93
C VAL A 3 -8.02 18.42 12.66
N GLN A 4 -8.13 18.25 13.98
CA GLN A 4 -7.10 17.58 14.79
C GLN A 4 -7.01 16.08 14.46
N ASN A 5 -8.15 15.45 14.20
CA ASN A 5 -8.22 14.04 13.87
C ASN A 5 -7.59 13.75 12.49
N ASP A 6 -7.81 14.64 11.53
CA ASP A 6 -7.24 14.52 10.19
C ASP A 6 -5.71 14.75 10.17
N LEU A 7 -5.19 15.67 10.98
CA LEU A 7 -3.75 15.87 11.14
C LEU A 7 -3.08 14.63 11.74
N TYR A 8 -3.67 14.08 12.81
CA TYR A 8 -3.18 12.87 13.47
C TYR A 8 -3.16 11.66 12.52
N ARG A 9 -4.24 11.47 11.75
CA ARG A 9 -4.34 10.41 10.75
C ARG A 9 -3.25 10.53 9.68
N ARG A 10 -2.93 11.75 9.23
CA ARG A 10 -1.86 12.01 8.24
C ARG A 10 -0.48 11.65 8.78
N GLU A 11 -0.17 12.00 10.03
CA GLU A 11 1.11 11.67 10.65
C GLU A 11 1.26 10.17 10.91
N LEU A 12 0.19 9.50 11.35
CA LEU A 12 0.19 8.03 11.45
C LEU A 12 0.47 7.38 10.10
N LEU A 13 -0.23 7.79 9.02
CA LEU A 13 0.02 7.27 7.68
C LEU A 13 1.48 7.45 7.26
N LYS A 14 2.06 8.64 7.43
CA LYS A 14 3.46 8.88 7.10
C LYS A 14 4.42 7.95 7.86
N GLY A 15 4.16 7.71 9.14
CA GLY A 15 5.01 6.87 9.99
C GLY A 15 4.80 5.36 9.85
N SER A 16 3.66 4.92 9.30
CA SER A 16 3.29 3.49 9.30
C SER A 16 3.09 2.88 7.91
N THR A 17 3.13 3.67 6.82
CA THR A 17 2.79 3.18 5.47
C THR A 17 3.57 1.93 5.09
N GLU A 18 4.90 1.93 5.26
CA GLU A 18 5.76 0.81 4.87
C GLU A 18 5.46 -0.47 5.68
N THR A 19 5.36 -0.35 7.01
CA THR A 19 4.98 -1.47 7.89
C THR A 19 3.61 -2.04 7.53
N LEU A 20 2.65 -1.17 7.22
CA LEU A 20 1.31 -1.57 6.79
C LEU A 20 1.35 -2.33 5.46
N LEU A 21 2.13 -1.86 4.47
CA LEU A 21 2.31 -2.58 3.20
C LEU A 21 2.98 -3.94 3.40
N LEU A 22 4.07 -4.00 4.17
CA LEU A 22 4.74 -5.25 4.50
C LEU A 22 3.79 -6.25 5.19
N SER A 23 2.90 -5.77 6.08
CA SER A 23 1.92 -6.65 6.73
C SER A 23 0.88 -7.24 5.78
N LEU A 24 0.53 -6.53 4.70
CA LEU A 24 -0.33 -7.08 3.65
C LEU A 24 0.44 -8.09 2.80
N LEU A 25 1.64 -7.72 2.34
CA LEU A 25 2.48 -8.54 1.46
C LEU A 25 3.01 -9.80 2.15
N ALA A 26 3.10 -9.80 3.47
CA ALA A 26 3.40 -11.00 4.26
C ALA A 26 2.28 -12.06 4.19
N THR A 27 1.07 -11.70 3.77
CA THR A 27 -0.05 -12.65 3.64
C THR A 27 -0.12 -13.29 2.26
N GLU A 28 0.05 -12.50 1.21
CA GLU A 28 0.09 -12.95 -0.18
C GLU A 28 0.67 -11.84 -1.08
N ALA A 29 1.13 -12.22 -2.27
CA ALA A 29 1.56 -11.26 -3.28
C ALA A 29 0.38 -10.43 -3.79
N MET A 30 0.56 -9.11 -3.91
CA MET A 30 -0.52 -8.21 -4.30
C MET A 30 -0.04 -7.15 -5.29
N TYR A 31 -0.90 -6.78 -6.25
CA TYR A 31 -0.66 -5.61 -7.10
C TYR A 31 -1.20 -4.32 -6.47
N GLY A 32 -0.73 -3.16 -6.95
CA GLY A 32 -0.99 -1.85 -6.32
C GLY A 32 -2.46 -1.58 -5.96
N TYR A 33 -3.39 -1.86 -6.85
CA TYR A 33 -4.82 -1.67 -6.56
C TYR A 33 -5.37 -2.64 -5.51
N GLN A 34 -4.90 -3.89 -5.45
CA GLN A 34 -5.26 -4.81 -4.36
C GLN A 34 -4.78 -4.28 -3.01
N LEU A 35 -3.54 -3.77 -2.92
CA LEU A 35 -3.01 -3.19 -1.69
C LEU A 35 -3.86 -2.02 -1.19
N VAL A 36 -4.30 -1.13 -2.08
CA VAL A 36 -5.19 -0.01 -1.71
C VAL A 36 -6.52 -0.53 -1.18
N LYS A 37 -7.14 -1.47 -1.90
CA LYS A 37 -8.44 -2.02 -1.54
C LYS A 37 -8.39 -2.78 -0.22
N GLU A 38 -7.36 -3.59 -0.03
CA GLU A 38 -7.20 -4.41 1.17
C GLU A 38 -6.87 -3.55 2.39
N MET A 39 -6.08 -2.48 2.22
CA MET A 39 -5.86 -1.50 3.29
C MET A 39 -7.15 -0.81 3.72
N ASP A 40 -7.97 -0.36 2.76
CA ASP A 40 -9.25 0.28 3.03
C ASP A 40 -10.20 -0.68 3.77
N ASN A 41 -10.28 -1.93 3.31
CA ASN A 41 -11.10 -2.98 3.91
C ASN A 41 -10.66 -3.29 5.36
N ARG A 42 -9.39 -3.66 5.58
CA ARG A 42 -8.89 -4.06 6.91
C ARG A 42 -8.91 -2.92 7.92
N SER A 43 -8.79 -1.67 7.45
CA SER A 43 -8.81 -0.49 8.31
C SER A 43 -10.19 0.15 8.45
N SER A 44 -11.25 -0.41 7.84
CA SER A 44 -12.59 0.21 7.81
C SER A 44 -12.56 1.67 7.33
N GLY A 45 -11.75 1.96 6.31
CA GLY A 45 -11.58 3.31 5.72
C GLY A 45 -10.71 4.28 6.52
N TYR A 46 -10.13 3.84 7.64
CA TYR A 46 -9.22 4.65 8.44
C TYR A 46 -7.94 4.98 7.68
N PHE A 47 -7.34 3.98 7.00
CA PHE A 47 -6.20 4.16 6.12
C PHE A 47 -6.66 4.10 4.66
N ARG A 48 -6.72 5.27 4.01
CA ARG A 48 -6.97 5.38 2.57
C ARG A 48 -5.71 5.80 1.86
N PHE A 49 -5.02 4.84 1.26
CA PHE A 49 -3.87 5.14 0.42
C PHE A 49 -4.31 5.77 -0.89
N LYS A 50 -3.60 6.84 -1.25
CA LYS A 50 -3.58 7.36 -2.61
C LYS A 50 -2.40 6.72 -3.34
N GLU A 51 -2.47 6.67 -4.67
CA GLU A 51 -1.36 6.18 -5.49
C GLU A 51 -0.04 6.92 -5.20
N GLY A 52 -0.11 8.24 -5.00
CA GLY A 52 1.03 9.08 -4.62
C GLY A 52 1.60 8.81 -3.21
N THR A 53 0.98 7.94 -2.43
CA THR A 53 1.52 7.45 -1.14
C THR A 53 2.01 6.01 -1.28
N LEU A 54 1.23 5.17 -1.96
CA LEU A 54 1.51 3.76 -2.17
C LEU A 54 2.80 3.52 -2.96
N TYR A 55 2.89 4.04 -4.18
CA TYR A 55 4.00 3.70 -5.08
C TYR A 55 5.34 4.23 -4.59
N PRO A 56 5.43 5.47 -4.05
CA PRO A 56 6.68 5.90 -3.42
C PRO A 56 7.11 5.02 -2.25
N ALA A 57 6.18 4.46 -1.48
CA ALA A 57 6.52 3.54 -0.39
C ALA A 57 6.98 2.17 -0.91
N LEU A 58 6.30 1.60 -1.90
CA LEU A 58 6.73 0.36 -2.56
C LEU A 58 8.12 0.50 -3.17
N HIS A 59 8.42 1.62 -3.84
CA HIS A 59 9.75 1.89 -4.39
C HIS A 59 10.83 2.00 -3.31
N ARG A 60 10.51 2.54 -2.12
CA ARG A 60 11.45 2.55 -1.00
C ARG A 60 11.69 1.13 -0.48
N LEU A 61 10.63 0.35 -0.29
CA LEU A 61 10.74 -1.05 0.14
C LEU A 61 11.55 -1.91 -0.85
N GLU A 62 11.35 -1.75 -2.16
CA GLU A 62 12.14 -2.46 -3.19
C GLU A 62 13.60 -2.03 -3.17
N ARG A 63 13.87 -0.71 -3.10
CA ARG A 63 15.24 -0.19 -3.01
C ARG A 63 15.97 -0.71 -1.78
N ASP A 64 15.24 -0.86 -0.68
CA ASP A 64 15.75 -1.38 0.59
C ASP A 64 15.69 -2.92 0.65
N GLU A 65 15.43 -3.58 -0.49
CA GLU A 65 15.42 -5.04 -0.69
C GLU A 65 14.44 -5.81 0.22
N MET A 66 13.40 -5.13 0.71
CA MET A 66 12.39 -5.71 1.59
C MET A 66 11.26 -6.41 0.84
N VAL A 67 11.03 -6.04 -0.43
CA VAL A 67 10.03 -6.62 -1.33
C VAL A 67 10.59 -6.69 -2.75
N GLU A 68 10.05 -7.55 -3.60
CA GLU A 68 10.42 -7.66 -5.01
C GLU A 68 9.19 -7.50 -5.90
N GLY A 69 9.24 -6.56 -6.85
CA GLY A 69 8.18 -6.39 -7.83
C GLY A 69 8.37 -7.27 -9.07
N LYS A 70 7.38 -8.11 -9.37
CA LYS A 70 7.34 -8.96 -10.56
C LYS A 70 6.16 -8.61 -11.46
N TRP A 71 6.41 -8.47 -12.75
CA TRP A 71 5.35 -8.33 -13.74
C TRP A 71 4.71 -9.68 -14.04
N GLU A 72 3.39 -9.74 -13.92
CA GLU A 72 2.60 -10.92 -14.25
C GLU A 72 1.47 -10.54 -15.20
N ASP A 73 1.19 -11.44 -16.15
CA ASP A 73 0.06 -11.29 -17.04
C ASP A 73 -1.24 -11.34 -16.25
N SER A 74 -2.18 -10.46 -16.58
CA SER A 74 -3.53 -10.52 -15.99
C SER A 74 -4.51 -11.12 -16.99
N PRO A 75 -5.59 -11.76 -16.51
CA PRO A 75 -6.68 -12.22 -17.38
C PRO A 75 -7.33 -11.09 -18.20
N SER A 76 -7.19 -9.84 -17.76
CA SER A 76 -7.67 -8.64 -18.46
C SER A 76 -6.71 -8.12 -19.55
N GLY A 77 -5.60 -8.80 -19.81
CA GLY A 77 -4.63 -8.46 -20.87
C GLY A 77 -3.63 -7.36 -20.51
N GLN A 78 -3.89 -6.54 -19.49
CA GLN A 78 -2.91 -5.59 -18.97
C GLN A 78 -2.02 -6.27 -17.92
N ALA A 79 -0.72 -6.35 -18.15
CA ALA A 79 0.22 -6.85 -17.15
C ALA A 79 0.15 -6.02 -15.86
N ARG A 80 0.27 -6.69 -14.72
CA ARG A 80 0.25 -6.07 -13.39
C ARG A 80 1.55 -6.39 -12.68
N ARG A 81 2.08 -5.40 -11.96
CA ARG A 81 3.22 -5.61 -11.08
C ARG A 81 2.72 -6.04 -9.71
N TYR A 82 3.02 -7.28 -9.35
CA TYR A 82 2.81 -7.84 -8.02
C TYR A 82 4.07 -7.62 -7.19
N TYR A 83 3.87 -7.44 -5.90
CA TYR A 83 4.92 -7.32 -4.88
C TYR A 83 4.67 -8.36 -3.80
#